data_AF-A0A0N0HME1-F1
#
_entry.id   AF-A0A0N0HME1-F1
#
_cell.length_a   1.000
_cell.length_b   1.000
_cell.length_c   1.000
_cell.angle_alpha   90.00
_cell.angle_beta   90.00
_cell.angle_gamma   90.00
#
_symmetry.space_group_name_H-M   'P 1'
#
loop_
_entity.id
_entity.type
_entity.pdbx_description
1 polymer ?
#
loop_
_entity_poly.entity_id
_entity_poly.type
_entity_poly.pdbx_seq_one_letter_code
_entity_poly.pdbx_strand_id
1 'polypeptide(L)'
;MTPADLSRTVLHAVRRAVDEDALRAPVPGSVRVERTRPGGSGDYACAVALQLAGPAALPAREVAALLRDRVVGVPGIGRVEITGPGFLNFTLDASADGASRSVRVRQVLEQGLRYGWGAECAGQVHQLHHRREVRAAVVAGTVMKLLRAQGALGRTTCEEASDPDWALLGVTVDAHGRPPVPLTETRPVPAGATAGELLERLGADATRWGLLRSAGHDRAHLGDALLVQGEANPLFLVRYAYARARTLGREAERLGFTSGYDRDVDAPALHTALADHPGVLAAAARHQAPDRLARHLETVAHAFFDFHDACPPLPAGDEKPSAAHRSRLALAEAAGTVLAGGLSLLGISAPEHL
;
A
#
# COMPACT_ATOMS: atom_id res chain seq x y z
N MET A 1 -11.01 2.61 -12.86
CA MET A 1 -9.72 3.32 -12.88
C MET A 1 -8.98 3.14 -11.57
N THR A 2 -7.68 2.83 -11.59
CA THR A 2 -6.78 2.77 -10.42
C THR A 2 -5.99 4.09 -10.25
N PRO A 3 -5.31 4.32 -9.10
CA PRO A 3 -4.42 5.47 -8.96
C PRO A 3 -3.27 5.49 -9.96
N ALA A 4 -2.77 4.31 -10.36
CA ALA A 4 -1.73 4.19 -11.38
C ALA A 4 -2.27 4.54 -12.77
N ASP A 5 -3.49 4.12 -13.09
CA ASP A 5 -4.18 4.53 -14.31
C ASP A 5 -4.40 6.04 -14.31
N LEU A 6 -4.90 6.61 -13.22
CA LEU A 6 -5.13 8.05 -13.09
C LEU A 6 -3.81 8.83 -13.23
N SER A 7 -2.72 8.35 -12.61
CA SER A 7 -1.37 8.92 -12.80
C SER A 7 -0.97 8.93 -14.28
N ARG A 8 -1.19 7.82 -14.99
CA ARG A 8 -0.89 7.70 -16.43
C ARG A 8 -1.78 8.60 -17.28
N THR A 9 -3.06 8.73 -16.92
CA THR A 9 -4.02 9.61 -17.59
C THR A 9 -3.60 11.07 -17.45
N VAL A 10 -3.27 11.52 -16.23
CA VAL A 10 -2.81 12.90 -16.02
C VAL A 10 -1.47 13.14 -16.72
N LEU A 11 -0.54 12.17 -16.71
CA LEU A 11 0.70 12.28 -17.48
C LEU A 11 0.44 12.42 -18.99
N HIS A 12 -0.51 11.65 -19.54
CA HIS A 12 -0.93 11.80 -20.93
C HIS A 12 -1.55 13.17 -21.20
N ALA A 13 -2.36 13.70 -20.28
CA ALA A 13 -2.92 15.04 -20.39
C ALA A 13 -1.82 16.12 -20.41
N VAL A 14 -0.77 15.97 -19.59
CA VAL A 14 0.40 16.87 -19.62
C VAL A 14 1.14 16.76 -20.94
N ARG A 15 1.43 15.54 -21.42
CA ARG A 15 2.09 15.32 -22.73
C ARG A 15 1.32 15.99 -23.86
N ARG A 16 0.01 15.75 -23.93
CA ARG A 16 -0.86 16.37 -24.92
C ARG A 16 -0.86 17.90 -24.83
N ALA A 17 -0.90 18.47 -23.63
CA ALA A 17 -0.86 19.92 -23.47
C ALA A 17 0.45 20.53 -23.99
N VAL A 18 1.58 19.82 -23.84
CA VAL A 18 2.87 20.23 -24.38
C VAL A 18 2.93 20.05 -25.89
N ASP A 19 2.48 18.90 -26.40
CA ASP A 19 2.48 18.58 -27.84
C ASP A 19 1.58 19.54 -28.65
N GLU A 20 0.49 20.03 -28.04
CA GLU A 20 -0.45 21.00 -28.62
C GLU A 20 0.03 22.47 -28.45
N ASP A 21 1.24 22.71 -27.92
CA ASP A 21 1.80 24.03 -27.53
C ASP A 21 0.92 24.86 -26.57
N ALA A 22 -0.05 24.20 -25.92
CA ALA A 22 -0.93 24.83 -24.93
C ALA A 22 -0.25 24.99 -23.56
N LEU A 23 0.83 24.25 -23.30
CA LEU A 23 1.62 24.33 -22.07
C LEU A 23 3.11 24.25 -22.41
N ARG A 24 3.86 25.33 -22.18
CA ARG A 24 5.30 25.39 -22.43
C ARG A 24 6.10 24.99 -21.21
N ALA A 25 6.11 23.70 -20.86
CA ALA A 25 6.85 23.17 -19.73
C ALA A 25 7.49 21.81 -20.07
N PRO A 26 8.59 21.40 -19.40
CA PRO A 26 9.14 20.07 -19.57
C PRO A 26 8.13 19.02 -19.09
N VAL A 27 7.91 17.99 -19.91
CA VAL A 27 7.07 16.85 -19.51
C VAL A 27 7.75 16.10 -18.36
N PRO A 28 7.08 15.92 -17.21
CA PRO A 28 7.66 15.18 -16.10
C PRO A 28 7.76 13.69 -16.43
N GLY A 29 8.79 13.00 -15.93
CA GLY A 29 8.95 11.57 -16.16
C GLY A 29 7.83 10.72 -15.54
N SER A 30 7.17 11.22 -14.49
CA SER A 30 5.97 10.61 -13.90
C SER A 30 5.08 11.68 -13.29
N VAL A 31 3.77 11.40 -13.22
CA VAL A 31 2.81 12.21 -12.45
C VAL A 31 2.35 11.39 -11.25
N ARG A 32 2.20 12.06 -10.10
CA ARG A 32 1.74 11.44 -8.86
C ARG A 32 0.32 11.91 -8.52
N VAL A 33 -0.56 10.96 -8.25
CA VAL A 33 -1.82 11.19 -7.54
C VAL A 33 -1.72 10.57 -6.15
N GLU A 34 -2.27 11.26 -5.17
CA GLU A 34 -2.31 10.82 -3.78
C GLU A 34 -3.75 10.78 -3.31
N ARG A 35 -4.08 9.87 -2.38
CA ARG A 35 -5.40 9.85 -1.77
C ARG A 35 -5.62 11.15 -1.00
N THR A 36 -6.78 11.75 -1.17
CA THR A 36 -7.11 12.98 -0.45
C THR A 36 -7.17 12.70 1.06
N ARG A 37 -6.65 13.62 1.87
CA ARG A 37 -6.70 13.51 3.33
C ARG A 37 -8.16 13.61 3.83
N PRO A 38 -8.49 13.05 5.00
CA PRO A 38 -9.81 13.24 5.61
C PRO A 38 -10.20 14.73 5.64
N GLY A 39 -11.38 15.06 5.14
CA GLY A 39 -11.88 16.44 5.01
C GLY A 39 -11.44 17.21 3.76
N GLY A 40 -10.64 16.62 2.86
CA GLY A 40 -10.32 17.20 1.56
C GLY A 40 -11.34 16.83 0.46
N SER A 41 -11.20 17.47 -0.71
CA SER A 41 -12.08 17.27 -1.86
C SER A 41 -11.69 16.06 -2.73
N GLY A 42 -12.68 15.29 -3.18
CA GLY A 42 -12.48 14.14 -4.08
C GLY A 42 -11.75 12.95 -3.45
N ASP A 43 -11.57 11.89 -4.24
CA ASP A 43 -10.89 10.66 -3.82
C ASP A 43 -9.37 10.79 -3.90
N TYR A 44 -8.87 11.46 -4.95
CA TYR A 44 -7.45 11.67 -5.19
C TYR A 44 -7.13 13.11 -5.52
N ALA A 45 -5.92 13.55 -5.17
CA ALA A 45 -5.39 14.87 -5.49
C ALA A 45 -4.05 14.78 -6.23
N CYS A 46 -3.83 15.69 -7.18
CA CYS A 46 -2.60 15.83 -7.94
C CYS A 46 -2.09 17.27 -7.87
N ALA A 47 -0.81 17.41 -7.53
CA ALA A 47 -0.11 18.68 -7.42
C ALA A 47 0.67 19.08 -8.70
N VAL A 48 0.52 18.33 -9.80
CA VAL A 48 1.36 18.49 -11.00
C VAL A 48 1.30 19.90 -11.59
N ALA A 49 0.14 20.56 -11.50
CA ALA A 49 -0.01 21.93 -12.00
C ALA A 49 0.87 22.94 -11.25
N LEU A 50 1.09 22.73 -9.94
CA LEU A 50 1.99 23.56 -9.14
C LEU A 50 3.45 23.40 -9.58
N GLN A 51 3.84 22.17 -9.96
CA GLN A 51 5.19 21.87 -10.44
C GLN A 51 5.45 22.46 -11.82
N LEU A 52 4.43 22.47 -12.69
CA LEU A 52 4.53 22.94 -14.07
C LEU A 52 4.35 24.46 -14.21
N ALA A 53 3.71 25.12 -13.25
CA ALA A 53 3.44 26.56 -13.26
C ALA A 53 4.69 27.43 -13.48
N GLY A 54 5.75 27.17 -12.71
CA GLY A 54 7.01 27.92 -12.80
C GLY A 54 7.65 27.81 -14.18
N PRO A 55 7.95 26.59 -14.67
CA PRO A 55 8.47 26.38 -16.03
C PRO A 55 7.57 26.92 -17.14
N ALA A 56 6.25 26.85 -16.99
CA ALA A 56 5.28 27.36 -17.95
C ALA A 56 5.12 28.89 -17.95
N ALA A 57 5.65 29.58 -16.93
CA ALA A 57 5.38 31.00 -16.67
C ALA A 57 3.86 31.32 -16.61
N LEU A 58 3.07 30.37 -16.11
CA LEU A 58 1.62 30.50 -15.94
C LEU A 58 1.21 30.33 -14.48
N PRO A 59 0.12 30.98 -14.01
CA PRO A 59 -0.45 30.68 -12.72
C PRO A 59 -0.82 29.19 -12.60
N ALA A 60 -0.50 28.57 -11.47
CA ALA A 60 -0.76 27.13 -11.29
C ALA A 60 -2.24 26.75 -11.43
N ARG A 61 -3.16 27.66 -11.10
CA ARG A 61 -4.60 27.47 -11.31
C ARG A 61 -4.98 27.41 -12.80
N GLU A 62 -4.30 28.17 -13.66
CA GLU A 62 -4.49 28.12 -15.11
C GLU A 62 -3.94 26.83 -15.70
N VAL A 63 -2.74 26.42 -15.27
CA VAL A 63 -2.19 25.10 -15.63
C VAL A 63 -3.13 23.99 -15.21
N ALA A 64 -3.69 24.06 -13.99
CA ALA A 64 -4.68 23.09 -13.53
C ALA A 64 -5.93 23.09 -14.42
N ALA A 65 -6.43 24.25 -14.85
CA ALA A 65 -7.58 24.32 -15.75
C ALA A 65 -7.28 23.68 -17.13
N LEU A 66 -6.12 23.99 -17.71
CA LEU A 66 -5.68 23.38 -18.98
C LEU A 66 -5.61 21.86 -18.91
N LEU A 67 -5.10 21.33 -17.79
CA LEU A 67 -5.03 19.90 -17.56
C LEU A 67 -6.43 19.33 -17.31
N ARG A 68 -7.24 19.95 -16.45
CA ARG A 68 -8.63 19.56 -16.15
C ARG A 68 -9.41 19.33 -17.44
N ASP A 69 -9.36 20.26 -18.39
CA ASP A 69 -10.15 20.19 -19.63
C ASP A 69 -9.74 19.01 -20.53
N ARG A 70 -8.54 18.45 -20.33
CA ARG A 70 -8.04 17.26 -21.03
C ARG A 70 -8.31 15.95 -20.30
N VAL A 71 -8.64 15.99 -19.01
CA VAL A 71 -9.00 14.80 -18.21
C VAL A 71 -10.50 14.65 -17.98
N VAL A 72 -11.28 15.72 -18.04
CA VAL A 72 -12.74 15.63 -17.94
C VAL A 72 -13.29 14.73 -19.05
N GLY A 73 -14.17 13.80 -18.69
CA GLY A 73 -14.78 12.85 -19.63
C GLY A 73 -13.93 11.61 -19.93
N VAL A 74 -12.72 11.50 -19.36
CA VAL A 74 -11.98 10.22 -19.40
C VAL A 74 -12.76 9.16 -18.61
N PRO A 75 -13.00 7.96 -19.17
CA PRO A 75 -13.73 6.91 -18.48
C PRO A 75 -13.17 6.61 -17.08
N GLY A 76 -14.04 6.67 -16.08
CA GLY A 76 -13.71 6.44 -14.67
C GLY A 76 -13.41 7.71 -13.87
N ILE A 77 -13.28 8.89 -14.49
CA ILE A 77 -13.23 10.19 -13.80
C ILE A 77 -14.65 10.76 -13.77
N GLY A 78 -15.31 10.71 -12.62
CA GLY A 78 -16.65 11.29 -12.47
C GLY A 78 -16.63 12.81 -12.32
N ARG A 79 -15.67 13.34 -11.57
CA ARG A 79 -15.55 14.79 -11.35
C ARG A 79 -14.09 15.21 -11.18
N VAL A 80 -13.75 16.38 -11.71
CA VAL A 80 -12.46 17.04 -11.47
C VAL A 80 -12.69 18.44 -10.92
N GLU A 81 -12.22 18.70 -9.70
CA GLU A 81 -12.26 20.00 -9.04
C GLU A 81 -10.87 20.59 -8.87
N ILE A 82 -10.74 21.90 -9.04
CA ILE A 82 -9.49 22.62 -8.78
C ILE A 82 -9.60 23.32 -7.42
N THR A 83 -8.77 22.94 -6.45
CA THR A 83 -8.78 23.55 -5.12
C THR A 83 -7.48 24.29 -4.81
N GLY A 84 -7.58 25.26 -3.90
CA GLY A 84 -6.44 26.05 -3.43
C GLY A 84 -5.64 26.70 -4.58
N PRO A 85 -4.30 26.65 -4.53
CA PRO A 85 -3.43 27.30 -5.52
C PRO A 85 -3.37 26.59 -6.88
N GLY A 86 -3.94 25.39 -7.04
CA GLY A 86 -3.89 24.62 -8.28
C GLY A 86 -3.86 23.10 -8.11
N PHE A 87 -4.41 22.55 -7.02
CA PHE A 87 -4.54 21.09 -6.88
C PHE A 87 -5.69 20.58 -7.73
N LEU A 88 -5.44 19.54 -8.53
CA LEU A 88 -6.47 18.80 -9.25
C LEU A 88 -6.99 17.69 -8.34
N ASN A 89 -8.26 17.74 -7.96
CA ASN A 89 -8.92 16.76 -7.12
C ASN A 89 -9.91 15.97 -7.98
N PHE A 90 -9.80 14.66 -7.94
CA PHE A 90 -10.54 13.72 -8.76
C PHE A 90 -11.51 12.96 -7.87
N THR A 91 -12.80 13.05 -8.16
CA THR A 91 -13.78 12.07 -7.72
C THR A 91 -13.88 11.05 -8.84
N LEU A 92 -13.56 9.80 -8.53
CA LEU A 92 -13.75 8.71 -9.46
C LEU A 92 -15.25 8.41 -9.56
N ASP A 93 -15.67 7.89 -10.70
CA ASP A 93 -17.05 7.38 -10.80
C ASP A 93 -17.26 6.31 -9.72
N ALA A 94 -18.22 6.55 -8.81
CA ALA A 94 -18.64 5.56 -7.81
C ALA A 94 -19.07 4.23 -8.46
N SER A 95 -19.39 4.28 -9.76
CA SER A 95 -19.69 3.18 -10.66
C SER A 95 -18.66 3.03 -11.78
N ALA A 96 -17.36 3.20 -11.50
CA ALA A 96 -16.31 2.78 -12.44
C ALA A 96 -16.40 1.24 -12.63
N ASP A 97 -17.26 0.86 -13.56
CA ASP A 97 -17.84 -0.42 -13.99
C ASP A 97 -17.54 -1.63 -13.10
N GLY A 98 -18.57 -2.40 -12.73
CA GLY A 98 -18.39 -3.74 -12.15
C GLY A 98 -17.37 -4.59 -12.92
N ALA A 99 -17.18 -4.33 -14.22
CA ALA A 99 -16.09 -4.88 -15.04
C ALA A 99 -14.68 -4.49 -14.54
N SER A 100 -14.41 -3.22 -14.22
CA SER A 100 -13.13 -2.77 -13.65
C SER A 100 -12.86 -3.40 -12.27
N ARG A 101 -13.90 -3.54 -11.43
CA ARG A 101 -13.81 -4.22 -10.13
C ARG A 101 -13.51 -5.71 -10.29
N SER A 102 -14.22 -6.38 -11.19
CA SER A 102 -13.97 -7.79 -11.53
C SER A 102 -12.55 -8.03 -12.04
N VAL A 103 -12.08 -7.19 -12.97
CA VAL A 103 -10.70 -7.26 -13.47
C VAL A 103 -9.69 -7.09 -12.34
N ARG A 104 -9.91 -6.15 -11.42
CA ARG A 104 -9.02 -5.93 -10.28
C ARG A 104 -8.97 -7.13 -9.34
N VAL A 105 -10.14 -7.66 -8.94
CA VAL A 105 -10.19 -8.85 -8.08
C VAL A 105 -9.45 -10.01 -8.74
N ARG A 106 -9.67 -10.22 -10.04
CA ARG A 106 -8.94 -11.24 -10.80
C ARG A 106 -7.43 -10.99 -10.82
N GLN A 107 -6.98 -9.76 -11.07
CA GLN A 107 -5.57 -9.39 -11.05
C GLN A 107 -4.91 -9.65 -9.69
N VAL A 108 -5.61 -9.33 -8.59
CA VAL A 108 -5.11 -9.61 -7.23
C VAL A 108 -4.90 -11.11 -7.05
N LEU A 109 -5.89 -11.93 -7.40
CA LEU A 109 -5.84 -13.38 -7.25
C LEU A 109 -4.77 -14.02 -8.15
N GLU A 110 -4.61 -13.54 -9.39
CA GLU A 110 -3.61 -14.02 -10.35
C GLU A 110 -2.18 -13.65 -9.94
N GLN A 111 -1.96 -12.41 -9.45
CA GLN A 111 -0.63 -11.95 -9.02
C GLN A 111 -0.25 -12.48 -7.62
N GLY A 112 -1.24 -12.89 -6.82
CA GLY A 112 -1.02 -13.41 -5.48
C GLY A 112 -0.28 -12.43 -4.59
N LEU A 113 0.72 -12.92 -3.85
CA LEU A 113 1.54 -12.12 -2.93
C LEU A 113 2.35 -11.01 -3.62
N ARG A 114 2.45 -11.04 -4.95
CA ARG A 114 3.14 -10.02 -5.75
C ARG A 114 2.23 -8.93 -6.28
N TYR A 115 0.94 -8.94 -5.94
CA TYR A 115 0.03 -7.87 -6.35
C TYR A 115 0.57 -6.50 -5.88
N GLY A 116 0.67 -5.56 -6.82
CA GLY A 116 1.23 -4.22 -6.58
C GLY A 116 2.76 -4.10 -6.64
N TRP A 117 3.47 -5.20 -6.91
CA TRP A 117 4.89 -5.11 -7.28
C TRP A 117 5.01 -4.37 -8.62
N GLY A 118 6.10 -3.63 -8.77
CA GLY A 118 6.28 -2.70 -9.88
C GLY A 118 7.73 -2.60 -10.34
N ALA A 119 7.95 -1.66 -11.25
CA ALA A 119 9.26 -1.35 -11.83
C ALA A 119 9.63 0.13 -11.64
N GLU A 120 9.01 0.82 -10.69
CA GLU A 120 9.24 2.25 -10.45
C GLU A 120 10.70 2.57 -10.10
N CYS A 121 11.36 1.65 -9.43
CA CYS A 121 12.77 1.76 -9.06
C CYS A 121 13.67 0.89 -9.93
N ALA A 122 13.19 0.39 -11.07
CA ALA A 122 13.97 -0.46 -11.97
C ALA A 122 15.24 0.24 -12.45
N GLY A 123 16.36 -0.49 -12.40
CA GLY A 123 17.68 0.03 -12.78
C GLY A 123 18.33 0.95 -11.72
N GLN A 124 17.65 1.26 -10.62
CA GLN A 124 18.24 2.02 -9.51
C GLN A 124 18.96 1.09 -8.55
N VAL A 125 20.14 1.52 -8.09
CA VAL A 125 20.92 0.83 -7.05
C VAL A 125 20.84 1.64 -5.76
N HIS A 126 20.31 1.02 -4.71
CA HIS A 126 20.16 1.63 -3.39
C HIS A 126 21.14 1.01 -2.40
N GLN A 127 21.84 1.85 -1.64
CA GLN A 127 22.67 1.41 -0.53
C GLN A 127 22.18 2.08 0.75
N LEU A 128 21.56 1.28 1.63
CA LEU A 128 21.04 1.76 2.90
C LEU A 128 22.09 1.50 3.99
N HIS A 129 22.48 2.54 4.70
CA HIS A 129 23.39 2.43 5.85
C HIS A 129 22.65 2.73 7.15
N HIS A 130 22.90 1.97 8.20
CA HIS A 130 22.24 2.19 9.49
C HIS A 130 23.18 1.95 10.66
N ARG A 131 22.84 2.53 11.82
CA ARG A 131 23.54 2.30 13.08
C ARG A 131 23.28 0.89 13.61
N ARG A 132 24.11 0.43 14.56
CA ARG A 132 23.89 -0.83 15.26
C ARG A 132 22.72 -0.75 16.25
N GLU A 133 21.51 -0.66 15.74
CA GLU A 133 20.28 -0.48 16.50
C GLU A 133 19.14 -1.27 15.84
N VAL A 134 18.32 -1.96 16.64
CA VAL A 134 17.35 -2.97 16.16
C VAL A 134 16.29 -2.36 15.25
N ARG A 135 15.74 -1.19 15.57
CA ARG A 135 14.74 -0.55 14.72
C ARG A 135 15.36 -0.11 13.40
N ALA A 136 16.54 0.48 13.43
CA ALA A 136 17.25 0.90 12.23
C ALA A 136 17.52 -0.28 11.29
N ALA A 137 17.94 -1.44 11.85
CA ALA A 137 18.15 -2.66 11.08
C ALA A 137 16.84 -3.22 10.48
N VAL A 138 15.77 -3.30 11.27
CA VAL A 138 14.44 -3.77 10.82
C VAL A 138 13.85 -2.84 9.75
N VAL A 139 13.94 -1.52 9.93
CA VAL A 139 13.47 -0.53 8.95
C VAL A 139 14.29 -0.62 7.67
N ALA A 140 15.63 -0.63 7.74
CA ALA A 140 16.49 -0.70 6.56
C ALA A 140 16.23 -1.99 5.75
N GLY A 141 16.14 -3.14 6.41
CA GLY A 141 15.82 -4.41 5.76
C GLY A 141 14.44 -4.40 5.09
N THR A 142 13.43 -3.80 5.74
CA THR A 142 12.06 -3.72 5.20
C THR A 142 11.97 -2.73 4.03
N VAL A 143 12.63 -1.58 4.13
CA VAL A 143 12.74 -0.62 3.03
C VAL A 143 13.43 -1.26 1.82
N MET A 144 14.50 -2.04 2.03
CA MET A 144 15.16 -2.77 0.95
C MET A 144 14.22 -3.80 0.30
N LYS A 145 13.38 -4.51 1.07
CA LYS A 145 12.34 -5.40 0.52
C LYS A 145 11.34 -4.63 -0.34
N LEU A 146 10.87 -3.46 0.12
CA LEU A 146 9.94 -2.61 -0.62
C LEU A 146 10.56 -2.08 -1.92
N LEU A 147 11.80 -1.60 -1.86
CA LEU A 147 12.56 -1.17 -3.04
C LEU A 147 12.72 -2.30 -4.06
N ARG A 148 13.09 -3.51 -3.62
CA ARG A 148 13.19 -4.70 -4.48
C ARG A 148 11.84 -5.09 -5.10
N ALA A 149 10.75 -4.98 -4.34
CA ALA A 149 9.39 -5.19 -4.87
C ALA A 149 9.00 -4.15 -5.95
N GLN A 150 9.70 -3.02 -6.02
CA GLN A 150 9.57 -1.99 -7.07
C GLN A 150 10.70 -2.06 -8.12
N GLY A 151 11.46 -3.15 -8.15
CA GLY A 151 12.47 -3.42 -9.19
C GLY A 151 13.86 -2.86 -8.91
N ALA A 152 14.12 -2.25 -7.75
CA ALA A 152 15.46 -1.79 -7.40
C ALA A 152 16.39 -2.95 -7.03
N LEU A 153 17.69 -2.70 -7.23
CA LEU A 153 18.77 -3.48 -6.66
C LEU A 153 19.33 -2.75 -5.45
N GLY A 154 19.90 -3.48 -4.51
CA GLY A 154 20.50 -2.81 -3.36
C GLY A 154 20.95 -3.74 -2.26
N ARG A 155 21.67 -3.12 -1.31
CA ARG A 155 22.25 -3.77 -0.14
C ARG A 155 22.03 -2.95 1.13
N THR A 156 22.01 -3.62 2.27
CA THR A 156 21.97 -3.02 3.60
C THR A 156 23.34 -3.13 4.25
N THR A 157 23.79 -2.06 4.89
CA THR A 157 25.07 -2.03 5.61
C THR A 157 24.88 -1.45 7.00
N CYS A 158 25.65 -1.94 7.96
CA CYS A 158 25.60 -1.52 9.36
C CYS A 158 26.93 -0.82 9.74
N GLU A 159 26.89 0.12 10.67
CA GLU A 159 28.09 0.78 11.19
C GLU A 159 29.06 -0.21 11.85
N GLU A 160 28.51 -1.20 12.54
CA GLU A 160 29.25 -2.23 13.30
C GLU A 160 28.73 -3.63 12.97
N ALA A 161 29.38 -4.66 13.51
CA ALA A 161 28.92 -6.04 13.38
C ALA A 161 27.46 -6.21 13.85
N SER A 162 26.64 -6.90 13.05
CA SER A 162 25.22 -7.11 13.33
C SER A 162 25.01 -7.88 14.63
N ASP A 163 23.93 -7.57 15.34
CA ASP A 163 23.44 -8.38 16.44
C ASP A 163 22.91 -9.73 15.90
N PRO A 164 23.36 -10.89 16.44
CA PRO A 164 22.87 -12.20 16.02
C PRO A 164 21.35 -12.36 16.11
N ASP A 165 20.70 -11.73 17.09
CA ASP A 165 19.25 -11.84 17.33
C ASP A 165 18.43 -11.19 16.21
N TRP A 166 19.04 -10.31 15.40
CA TRP A 166 18.37 -9.73 14.22
C TRP A 166 17.96 -10.78 13.19
N ALA A 167 18.65 -11.92 13.14
CA ALA A 167 18.29 -13.03 12.27
C ALA A 167 16.91 -13.62 12.62
N LEU A 168 16.55 -13.65 13.92
CA LEU A 168 15.23 -14.08 14.39
C LEU A 168 14.12 -13.10 14.02
N LEU A 169 14.49 -11.83 13.78
CA LEU A 169 13.61 -10.82 13.18
C LEU A 169 13.66 -10.85 11.65
N GLY A 170 14.34 -11.81 11.02
CA GLY A 170 14.45 -11.91 9.55
C GLY A 170 15.22 -10.75 8.91
N VAL A 171 16.17 -10.17 9.64
CA VAL A 171 17.06 -9.11 9.16
C VAL A 171 18.46 -9.69 8.93
N THR A 172 19.01 -9.40 7.76
CA THR A 172 20.38 -9.70 7.38
C THR A 172 21.06 -8.41 6.89
N VAL A 173 22.36 -8.30 7.14
CA VAL A 173 23.17 -7.15 6.76
C VAL A 173 24.26 -7.64 5.81
N ASP A 174 24.41 -7.01 4.65
CA ASP A 174 25.34 -7.46 3.61
C ASP A 174 26.81 -7.13 3.95
N ALA A 175 27.06 -6.04 4.69
CA ALA A 175 28.39 -5.65 5.16
C ALA A 175 28.32 -4.71 6.37
N HIS A 176 29.40 -4.61 7.13
CA HIS A 176 29.52 -3.64 8.22
C HIS A 176 30.79 -2.78 8.12
N GLY A 177 30.80 -1.65 8.83
CA GLY A 177 31.91 -0.71 8.90
C GLY A 177 31.59 0.65 8.30
N ARG A 178 32.55 1.57 8.41
CA ARG A 178 32.42 2.93 7.88
C ARG A 178 32.47 2.92 6.36
N PRO A 179 31.44 3.42 5.65
CA PRO A 179 31.47 3.45 4.21
C PRO A 179 32.52 4.45 3.70
N PRO A 180 33.15 4.18 2.54
CA PRO A 180 34.21 5.04 1.98
C PRO A 180 33.65 6.39 1.49
N VAL A 181 32.35 6.47 1.23
CA VAL A 181 31.61 7.68 0.88
C VAL A 181 30.38 7.79 1.79
N PRO A 182 29.91 9.00 2.14
CA PRO A 182 28.67 9.17 2.87
C PRO A 182 27.50 8.53 2.11
N LEU A 183 26.72 7.69 2.80
CA LEU A 183 25.56 7.00 2.25
C LEU A 183 24.27 7.59 2.82
N THR A 184 23.14 7.25 2.19
CA THR A 184 21.83 7.55 2.77
C THR A 184 21.67 6.75 4.05
N GLU A 185 21.53 7.46 5.17
CA GLU A 185 21.42 6.83 6.47
C GLU A 185 19.96 6.62 6.89
N THR A 186 19.62 5.38 7.22
CA THR A 186 18.36 5.01 7.86
C THR A 186 18.46 5.31 9.35
N ARG A 187 17.86 6.43 9.80
CA ARG A 187 17.90 6.88 11.20
C ARG A 187 16.50 7.03 11.79
N PRO A 188 15.78 5.94 12.07
CA PRO A 188 14.57 6.03 12.88
C PRO A 188 14.93 6.39 14.33
N VAL A 189 13.94 6.84 15.11
CA VAL A 189 14.07 6.98 16.55
C VAL A 189 14.33 5.59 17.14
N PRO A 190 15.41 5.38 17.92
CA PRO A 190 15.77 4.06 18.47
C PRO A 190 14.63 3.39 19.24
N ALA A 191 14.61 2.05 19.25
CA ALA A 191 13.66 1.26 20.01
C ALA A 191 13.83 1.42 21.52
N GLY A 192 15.05 1.72 21.98
CA GLY A 192 15.39 1.79 23.40
C GLY A 192 15.47 0.42 24.09
N ALA A 193 15.58 -0.66 23.31
CA ALA A 193 15.75 -2.03 23.77
C ALA A 193 16.55 -2.82 22.72
N THR A 194 17.14 -3.93 23.14
CA THR A 194 17.84 -4.88 22.26
C THR A 194 16.85 -5.79 21.52
N ALA A 195 17.32 -6.50 20.49
CA ALA A 195 16.48 -7.46 19.78
C ALA A 195 16.07 -8.63 20.67
N GLY A 196 17.00 -9.20 21.45
CA GLY A 196 16.72 -10.28 22.39
C GLY A 196 15.64 -9.93 23.41
N GLU A 197 15.75 -8.76 24.07
CA GLU A 197 14.74 -8.29 25.03
C GLU A 197 13.35 -8.13 24.40
N LEU A 198 13.28 -7.63 23.17
CA LEU A 198 12.00 -7.47 22.46
C LEU A 198 11.42 -8.81 22.01
N LEU A 199 12.26 -9.74 21.56
CA LEU A 199 11.85 -11.08 21.15
C LEU A 199 11.31 -11.89 22.33
N GLU A 200 11.98 -11.83 23.48
CA GLU A 200 11.52 -12.50 24.70
C GLU A 200 10.16 -11.96 25.16
N ARG A 201 9.98 -10.64 25.12
CA ARG A 201 8.75 -10.00 25.61
C ARG A 201 7.58 -10.07 24.65
N LEU A 202 7.82 -9.91 23.34
CA LEU A 202 6.76 -9.70 22.35
C LEU A 202 6.69 -10.81 21.29
N GLY A 203 7.77 -11.53 21.06
CA GLY A 203 7.91 -12.42 19.90
C GLY A 203 8.10 -11.67 18.58
N ALA A 204 8.57 -12.38 17.55
CA ALA A 204 9.08 -11.77 16.32
C ALA A 204 8.07 -10.88 15.57
N ASP A 205 6.83 -11.36 15.39
CA ASP A 205 5.79 -10.63 14.64
C ASP A 205 5.38 -9.33 15.31
N ALA A 206 5.14 -9.37 16.63
CA ALA A 206 4.76 -8.18 17.40
C ALA A 206 5.90 -7.18 17.49
N THR A 207 7.14 -7.64 17.68
CA THR A 207 8.33 -6.78 17.59
C THR A 207 8.41 -6.08 16.25
N ARG A 208 8.31 -6.82 15.13
CA ARG A 208 8.39 -6.21 13.79
C ARG A 208 7.26 -5.23 13.54
N TRP A 209 6.02 -5.56 13.91
CA TRP A 209 4.89 -4.65 13.77
C TRP A 209 5.10 -3.35 14.57
N GLY A 210 5.48 -3.44 15.84
CA GLY A 210 5.71 -2.27 16.69
C GLY A 210 6.85 -1.37 16.19
N LEU A 211 7.91 -1.96 15.64
CA LEU A 211 9.05 -1.22 15.08
C LEU A 211 8.72 -0.51 13.75
N LEU A 212 7.83 -1.10 12.94
CA LEU A 212 7.53 -0.66 11.57
C LEU A 212 6.26 0.18 11.45
N ARG A 213 5.28 0.02 12.34
CA ARG A 213 4.00 0.75 12.27
C ARG A 213 4.16 2.24 12.56
N SER A 214 5.01 2.61 13.51
CA SER A 214 5.34 4.01 13.79
C SER A 214 6.25 4.57 12.69
N ALA A 215 5.98 5.80 12.23
CA ALA A 215 6.85 6.50 11.31
C ALA A 215 8.28 6.62 11.89
N GLY A 216 9.29 6.69 11.02
CA GLY A 216 10.69 6.66 11.46
C GLY A 216 11.05 7.77 12.45
N HIS A 217 10.43 8.95 12.35
CA HIS A 217 10.67 10.09 13.24
C HIS A 217 9.89 10.03 14.56
N ASP A 218 8.98 9.07 14.73
CA ASP A 218 8.20 8.87 15.96
C ASP A 218 8.78 7.73 16.78
N ARG A 219 8.52 7.71 18.09
CA ARG A 219 8.89 6.57 18.96
C ARG A 219 8.06 5.32 18.59
N ALA A 220 8.71 4.16 18.63
CA ALA A 220 8.03 2.88 18.45
C ALA A 220 7.20 2.54 19.70
N HIS A 221 5.97 2.11 19.50
CA HIS A 221 5.08 1.70 20.58
C HIS A 221 5.27 0.19 20.84
N LEU A 222 6.16 -0.14 21.78
CA LEU A 222 6.63 -1.52 22.05
C LEU A 222 6.09 -2.04 23.40
N GLY A 223 4.79 -1.89 23.63
CA GLY A 223 4.11 -2.31 24.84
C GLY A 223 3.24 -3.56 24.64
N ASP A 224 2.78 -4.12 25.76
CA ASP A 224 2.04 -5.39 25.82
C ASP A 224 0.69 -5.38 25.08
N ALA A 225 0.18 -4.18 24.73
CA ALA A 225 -0.97 -4.02 23.87
C ALA A 225 -0.82 -4.75 22.52
N LEU A 226 0.41 -4.97 22.04
CA LEU A 226 0.70 -5.74 20.83
C LEU A 226 0.42 -7.24 20.96
N LEU A 227 0.29 -7.76 22.18
CA LEU A 227 -0.01 -9.16 22.48
C LEU A 227 -1.51 -9.43 22.66
N VAL A 228 -2.30 -8.38 22.83
CA VAL A 228 -3.75 -8.50 23.05
C VAL A 228 -4.41 -9.07 21.79
N GLN A 229 -5.14 -10.17 21.96
CA GLN A 229 -5.95 -10.78 20.90
C GLN A 229 -7.32 -10.10 20.81
N GLY A 230 -7.33 -8.88 20.27
CA GLY A 230 -8.54 -8.11 20.08
C GLY A 230 -8.39 -7.07 18.98
N GLU A 231 -9.51 -6.61 18.42
CA GLU A 231 -9.53 -5.71 17.25
C GLU A 231 -8.88 -4.34 17.52
N ALA A 232 -8.78 -3.93 18.78
CA ALA A 232 -8.05 -2.73 19.19
C ALA A 232 -6.52 -2.86 18.98
N ASN A 233 -5.99 -4.08 18.85
CA ASN A 233 -4.61 -4.33 18.47
C ASN A 233 -4.51 -4.42 16.93
N PRO A 234 -3.87 -3.44 16.26
CA PRO A 234 -3.82 -3.41 14.81
C PRO A 234 -3.11 -4.62 14.17
N LEU A 235 -2.14 -5.22 14.86
CA LEU A 235 -1.47 -6.44 14.39
C LEU A 235 -2.46 -7.61 14.36
N PHE A 236 -3.19 -7.78 15.47
CA PHE A 236 -4.20 -8.83 15.58
C PHE A 236 -5.28 -8.63 14.53
N LEU A 237 -5.83 -7.42 14.39
CA LEU A 237 -6.86 -7.10 13.40
C LEU A 237 -6.44 -7.51 11.98
N VAL A 238 -5.24 -7.14 11.56
CA VAL A 238 -4.72 -7.43 10.21
C VAL A 238 -4.54 -8.94 10.00
N ARG A 239 -3.93 -9.65 10.97
CA ARG A 239 -3.75 -11.10 10.87
C ARG A 239 -5.09 -11.84 10.97
N TYR A 240 -6.04 -11.33 11.75
CA TYR A 240 -7.39 -11.89 11.92
C TYR A 240 -8.23 -11.74 10.66
N ALA A 241 -8.20 -10.57 10.00
CA ALA A 241 -8.83 -10.39 8.69
C ALA A 241 -8.30 -11.41 7.66
N TYR A 242 -6.98 -11.64 7.63
CA TYR A 242 -6.39 -12.68 6.78
C TYR A 242 -6.88 -14.09 7.14
N ALA A 243 -6.79 -14.49 8.42
CA ALA A 243 -7.23 -15.81 8.88
C ALA A 243 -8.73 -16.04 8.62
N ARG A 244 -9.56 -15.00 8.76
CA ARG A 244 -10.99 -15.04 8.43
C ARG A 244 -11.21 -15.23 6.94
N ALA A 245 -10.51 -14.49 6.07
CA ALA A 245 -10.56 -14.71 4.63
C ALA A 245 -10.20 -16.15 4.22
N ARG A 246 -9.16 -16.74 4.83
CA ARG A 246 -8.79 -18.15 4.62
C ARG A 246 -9.87 -19.12 5.11
N THR A 247 -10.49 -18.80 6.24
CA THR A 247 -11.57 -19.61 6.82
C THR A 247 -12.81 -19.63 5.92
N LEU A 248 -13.21 -18.47 5.39
CA LEU A 248 -14.32 -18.36 4.44
C LEU A 248 -14.11 -19.24 3.20
N GLY A 249 -12.88 -19.29 2.66
CA GLY A 249 -12.54 -20.19 1.55
C GLY A 249 -12.77 -21.66 1.89
N ARG A 250 -12.25 -22.12 3.03
CA ARG A 250 -12.45 -23.50 3.50
C ARG A 250 -13.92 -23.84 3.78
N GLU A 251 -14.66 -22.91 4.35
CA GLU A 251 -16.09 -23.09 4.63
C GLU A 251 -16.91 -23.16 3.33
N ALA A 252 -16.58 -22.34 2.33
CA ALA A 252 -17.20 -22.39 1.01
C ALA A 252 -16.95 -23.73 0.30
N GLU A 253 -15.71 -24.25 0.35
CA GLU A 253 -15.38 -25.58 -0.18
C GLU A 253 -16.21 -26.68 0.49
N ARG A 254 -16.40 -26.62 1.81
CA ARG A 254 -17.26 -27.56 2.55
C ARG A 254 -18.73 -27.46 2.16
N LEU A 255 -19.18 -26.27 1.76
CA LEU A 255 -20.52 -26.02 1.21
C LEU A 255 -20.62 -26.34 -0.29
N GLY A 256 -19.53 -26.81 -0.92
CA GLY A 256 -19.52 -27.29 -2.30
C GLY A 256 -19.43 -26.20 -3.36
N PHE A 257 -18.90 -25.01 -3.04
CA PHE A 257 -18.68 -23.96 -4.03
C PHE A 257 -17.33 -23.26 -3.88
N THR A 258 -16.85 -22.64 -4.96
CA THR A 258 -15.60 -21.89 -5.00
C THR A 258 -15.82 -20.46 -5.43
N SER A 259 -14.81 -19.62 -5.23
CA SER A 259 -14.86 -18.21 -5.61
C SER A 259 -15.02 -18.01 -7.12
N GLY A 260 -15.60 -16.88 -7.49
CA GLY A 260 -15.79 -16.47 -8.86
C GLY A 260 -16.48 -15.13 -8.92
N TYR A 261 -15.81 -14.12 -9.46
CA TYR A 261 -16.33 -12.77 -9.53
C TYR A 261 -17.24 -12.57 -10.75
N ASP A 262 -18.46 -13.10 -10.64
CA ASP A 262 -19.48 -13.08 -11.70
C ASP A 262 -20.41 -11.85 -11.61
N ARG A 263 -20.61 -11.31 -10.40
CA ARG A 263 -21.46 -10.17 -10.12
C ARG A 263 -20.69 -9.11 -9.36
N ASP A 264 -21.01 -7.85 -9.64
CA ASP A 264 -20.44 -6.76 -8.87
C ASP A 264 -20.87 -6.85 -7.40
N VAL A 265 -19.95 -6.51 -6.51
CA VAL A 265 -20.12 -6.55 -5.06
C VAL A 265 -20.03 -5.13 -4.53
N ASP A 266 -21.10 -4.66 -3.90
CA ASP A 266 -21.16 -3.31 -3.32
C ASP A 266 -20.35 -3.24 -2.02
N ALA A 267 -19.04 -3.01 -2.18
CA ALA A 267 -18.07 -2.87 -1.09
C ALA A 267 -17.06 -1.78 -1.45
N PRO A 268 -17.49 -0.50 -1.57
CA PRO A 268 -16.69 0.57 -2.16
C PRO A 268 -15.39 0.82 -1.40
N ALA A 269 -15.42 0.77 -0.06
CA ALA A 269 -14.22 0.94 0.77
C ALA A 269 -13.17 -0.15 0.49
N LEU A 270 -13.60 -1.41 0.41
CA LEU A 270 -12.68 -2.53 0.16
C LEU A 270 -12.14 -2.49 -1.27
N HIS A 271 -13.00 -2.28 -2.27
CA HIS A 271 -12.56 -2.13 -3.67
C HIS A 271 -11.54 -1.03 -3.85
N THR A 272 -11.72 0.07 -3.12
CA THR A 272 -10.81 1.22 -3.14
C THR A 272 -9.49 0.88 -2.44
N ALA A 273 -9.52 0.24 -1.27
CA ALA A 273 -8.31 -0.19 -0.58
C ALA A 273 -7.48 -1.16 -1.45
N LEU A 274 -8.11 -2.12 -2.13
CA LEU A 274 -7.42 -3.01 -3.07
C LEU A 274 -6.85 -2.27 -4.29
N ALA A 275 -7.52 -1.22 -4.76
CA ALA A 275 -7.04 -0.37 -5.85
C ALA A 275 -5.83 0.47 -5.46
N ASP A 276 -5.77 0.92 -4.20
CA ASP A 276 -4.72 1.78 -3.66
C ASP A 276 -3.41 1.02 -3.41
N HIS A 277 -3.49 -0.29 -3.16
CA HIS A 277 -2.36 -1.09 -2.72
C HIS A 277 -1.07 -0.94 -3.58
N PRO A 278 -1.11 -1.03 -4.93
CA PRO A 278 0.09 -0.82 -5.74
C PRO A 278 0.73 0.57 -5.54
N GLY A 279 -0.09 1.62 -5.45
CA GLY A 279 0.37 2.98 -5.21
C GLY A 279 0.95 3.17 -3.82
N VAL A 280 0.41 2.47 -2.81
CA VAL A 280 0.96 2.46 -1.45
C VAL A 280 2.34 1.80 -1.41
N LEU A 281 2.54 0.66 -2.10
CA LEU A 281 3.85 -0.01 -2.16
C LEU A 281 4.90 0.88 -2.81
N ALA A 282 4.58 1.46 -3.96
CA ALA A 282 5.42 2.43 -4.65
C ALA A 282 5.78 3.63 -3.74
N ALA A 283 4.78 4.19 -3.05
CA ALA A 283 4.99 5.30 -2.12
C ALA A 283 5.86 4.91 -0.92
N ALA A 284 5.65 3.73 -0.34
CA ALA A 284 6.42 3.24 0.81
C ALA A 284 7.89 3.01 0.43
N ALA A 285 8.15 2.47 -0.76
CA ALA A 285 9.51 2.31 -1.30
C ALA A 285 10.19 3.67 -1.54
N ARG A 286 9.52 4.56 -2.28
CA ARG A 286 10.05 5.87 -2.66
C ARG A 286 10.41 6.75 -1.47
N HIS A 287 9.55 6.76 -0.46
CA HIS A 287 9.72 7.56 0.76
C HIS A 287 10.46 6.80 1.86
N GLN A 288 10.89 5.57 1.61
CA GLN A 288 11.55 4.69 2.59
C GLN A 288 10.75 4.60 3.90
N ALA A 289 9.42 4.50 3.77
CA ALA A 289 8.44 4.67 4.84
C ALA A 289 7.55 3.42 4.97
N PRO A 290 8.03 2.34 5.63
CA PRO A 290 7.31 1.08 5.75
C PRO A 290 6.02 1.20 6.59
N ASP A 291 5.92 2.22 7.44
CA ASP A 291 4.71 2.56 8.22
C ASP A 291 3.49 2.82 7.33
N ARG A 292 3.71 3.28 6.08
CA ARG A 292 2.64 3.47 5.10
C ARG A 292 1.99 2.16 4.71
N LEU A 293 2.78 1.09 4.56
CA LEU A 293 2.24 -0.24 4.29
C LEU A 293 1.48 -0.77 5.50
N ALA A 294 2.03 -0.67 6.72
CA ALA A 294 1.35 -1.12 7.94
C ALA A 294 -0.04 -0.48 8.10
N ARG A 295 -0.13 0.86 8.01
CA ARG A 295 -1.40 1.60 8.09
C ARG A 295 -2.38 1.25 6.96
N HIS A 296 -1.86 0.94 5.78
CA HIS A 296 -2.69 0.50 4.67
C HIS A 296 -3.27 -0.91 4.90
N LEU A 297 -2.52 -1.83 5.50
CA LEU A 297 -3.06 -3.14 5.88
C LEU A 297 -4.17 -3.01 6.93
N GLU A 298 -4.04 -2.08 7.87
CA GLU A 298 -5.14 -1.72 8.79
C GLU A 298 -6.38 -1.23 8.02
N THR A 299 -6.19 -0.37 7.01
CA THR A 299 -7.28 0.12 6.16
C THR A 299 -7.97 -1.02 5.39
N VAL A 300 -7.19 -1.97 4.84
CA VAL A 300 -7.74 -3.15 4.16
C VAL A 300 -8.50 -4.05 5.15
N ALA A 301 -7.97 -4.25 6.35
CA ALA A 301 -8.59 -5.09 7.38
C ALA A 301 -9.93 -4.52 7.86
N HIS A 302 -9.99 -3.22 8.16
CA HIS A 302 -11.25 -2.55 8.50
C HIS A 302 -12.27 -2.63 7.36
N ALA A 303 -11.86 -2.30 6.13
CA ALA A 303 -12.75 -2.38 4.97
C ALA A 303 -13.21 -3.81 4.68
N PHE A 304 -12.41 -4.82 5.02
CA PHE A 304 -12.78 -6.23 4.94
C PHE A 304 -13.88 -6.58 5.93
N PHE A 305 -13.79 -6.14 7.19
CA PHE A 305 -14.82 -6.41 8.19
C PHE A 305 -16.11 -5.65 7.91
N ASP A 306 -16.03 -4.38 7.48
CA ASP A 306 -17.20 -3.62 7.02
C ASP A 306 -17.94 -4.36 5.89
N PHE A 307 -17.19 -4.90 4.92
CA PHE A 307 -17.72 -5.73 3.83
C PHE A 307 -18.30 -7.06 4.34
N HIS A 308 -17.58 -7.77 5.21
CA HIS A 308 -17.99 -9.06 5.74
C HIS A 308 -19.34 -8.97 6.45
N ASP A 309 -19.55 -7.89 7.23
CA ASP A 309 -20.75 -7.69 8.03
C ASP A 309 -21.92 -7.18 7.17
N ALA A 310 -21.67 -6.27 6.23
CA ALA A 310 -22.70 -5.74 5.35
C ALA A 310 -23.13 -6.74 4.25
N CYS A 311 -22.21 -7.59 3.78
CA CYS A 311 -22.40 -8.52 2.68
C CYS A 311 -21.74 -9.88 2.96
N PRO A 312 -22.31 -10.72 3.83
CA PRO A 312 -21.75 -12.03 4.18
C PRO A 312 -21.37 -12.87 2.96
N PRO A 313 -20.12 -13.37 2.88
CA PRO A 313 -19.67 -14.17 1.74
C PRO A 313 -20.28 -15.56 1.65
N LEU A 314 -20.68 -16.14 2.78
CA LEU A 314 -21.27 -17.48 2.86
C LEU A 314 -22.79 -17.41 2.97
N PRO A 315 -23.53 -18.40 2.41
CA PRO A 315 -24.96 -18.52 2.62
C PRO A 315 -25.28 -18.84 4.08
N ALA A 316 -26.45 -18.41 4.57
CA ALA A 316 -26.93 -18.69 5.92
C ALA A 316 -28.25 -19.47 5.93
N GLY A 317 -28.41 -20.37 6.91
CA GLY A 317 -29.63 -21.18 7.05
C GLY A 317 -29.89 -22.06 5.82
N ASP A 318 -31.09 -21.93 5.25
CA ASP A 318 -31.52 -22.68 4.06
C ASP A 318 -31.10 -22.03 2.72
N GLU A 319 -30.36 -20.91 2.76
CA GLU A 319 -29.87 -20.26 1.55
C GLU A 319 -28.91 -21.17 0.77
N LYS A 320 -29.10 -21.23 -0.55
CA LYS A 320 -28.20 -21.98 -1.43
C LYS A 320 -27.02 -21.11 -1.88
N PRO A 321 -25.83 -21.69 -2.11
CA PRO A 321 -24.74 -21.01 -2.80
C PRO A 321 -25.22 -20.39 -4.12
N SER A 322 -24.80 -19.16 -4.39
CA SER A 322 -25.24 -18.37 -5.55
C SER A 322 -24.07 -17.62 -6.17
N ALA A 323 -24.25 -17.06 -7.37
CA ALA A 323 -23.23 -16.21 -8.01
C ALA A 323 -22.84 -15.00 -7.14
N ALA A 324 -23.74 -14.51 -6.28
CA ALA A 324 -23.43 -13.44 -5.33
C ALA A 324 -22.44 -13.93 -4.24
N HIS A 325 -22.68 -15.12 -3.66
CA HIS A 325 -21.77 -15.74 -2.69
C HIS A 325 -20.39 -15.99 -3.28
N ARG A 326 -20.33 -16.50 -4.53
CA ARG A 326 -19.06 -16.70 -5.25
C ARG A 326 -18.28 -15.40 -5.46
N SER A 327 -18.98 -14.31 -5.78
CA SER A 327 -18.34 -13.00 -6.04
C SER A 327 -17.85 -12.33 -4.76
N ARG A 328 -18.65 -12.42 -3.69
CA ARG A 328 -18.25 -11.98 -2.33
C ARG A 328 -17.05 -12.77 -1.82
N LEU A 329 -17.04 -14.08 -2.02
CA LEU A 329 -15.90 -14.93 -1.67
C LEU A 329 -14.64 -14.54 -2.44
N ALA A 330 -14.74 -14.30 -3.76
CA ALA A 330 -13.60 -13.83 -4.56
C ALA A 330 -13.03 -12.49 -4.04
N LEU A 331 -13.90 -11.57 -3.61
CA LEU A 331 -13.47 -10.31 -3.00
C LEU A 331 -12.79 -10.52 -1.63
N ALA A 332 -13.33 -11.42 -0.80
CA ALA A 332 -12.74 -11.81 0.47
C ALA A 332 -11.34 -12.42 0.28
N GLU A 333 -11.18 -13.33 -0.69
CA GLU A 333 -9.90 -13.93 -1.03
C GLU A 333 -8.90 -12.90 -1.53
N ALA A 334 -9.32 -11.96 -2.40
CA ALA A 334 -8.45 -10.88 -2.86
C ALA A 334 -7.98 -9.98 -1.71
N ALA A 335 -8.85 -9.67 -0.74
CA ALA A 335 -8.45 -8.96 0.47
C ALA A 335 -7.41 -9.76 1.27
N GLY A 336 -7.66 -11.06 1.49
CA GLY A 336 -6.70 -11.97 2.13
C GLY A 336 -5.34 -12.00 1.41
N THR A 337 -5.32 -12.04 0.08
CA THR A 337 -4.10 -12.01 -0.73
C THR A 337 -3.29 -10.71 -0.51
N VAL A 338 -3.96 -9.55 -0.50
CA VAL A 338 -3.31 -8.26 -0.24
C VAL A 338 -2.74 -8.20 1.19
N LEU A 339 -3.50 -8.68 2.18
CA LEU A 339 -3.05 -8.74 3.57
C LEU A 339 -1.80 -9.63 3.71
N ALA A 340 -1.83 -10.82 3.10
CA ALA A 340 -0.70 -11.76 3.13
C ALA A 340 0.54 -11.20 2.43
N GLY A 341 0.40 -10.58 1.25
CA GLY A 341 1.50 -9.97 0.51
C GLY A 341 2.14 -8.82 1.31
N GLY A 342 1.32 -7.96 1.90
CA GLY A 342 1.80 -6.88 2.77
C GLY A 342 2.51 -7.36 4.03
N LEU A 343 1.93 -8.34 4.75
CA LEU A 343 2.56 -8.95 5.93
C LEU A 343 3.92 -9.58 5.56
N SER A 344 3.99 -10.26 4.42
CA SER A 344 5.24 -10.84 3.90
C SER A 344 6.33 -9.78 3.65
N LEU A 345 5.98 -8.65 3.03
CA LEU A 345 6.91 -7.53 2.83
C LEU A 345 7.38 -6.92 4.15
N LEU A 346 6.50 -6.85 5.15
CA LEU A 346 6.84 -6.44 6.51
C LEU A 346 7.59 -7.53 7.29
N GLY A 347 7.77 -8.74 6.74
CA GLY A 347 8.41 -9.89 7.40
C GLY A 347 7.63 -10.44 8.59
N ILE A 348 6.31 -10.34 8.55
CA ILE A 348 5.38 -10.78 9.61
C ILE A 348 4.61 -12.00 9.10
N SER A 349 4.35 -12.97 9.96
CA SER A 349 3.58 -14.16 9.60
C SER A 349 2.10 -13.84 9.32
N ALA A 350 1.56 -14.51 8.30
CA ALA A 350 0.14 -14.54 7.98
C ALA A 350 -0.40 -15.96 8.30
N PRO A 351 -0.81 -16.24 9.56
CA PRO A 351 -1.23 -17.58 9.96
C PRO A 351 -2.62 -17.90 9.40
N GLU A 352 -2.84 -19.14 8.96
CA GLU A 352 -4.13 -19.56 8.40
C GLU A 352 -5.27 -19.64 9.44
N HIS A 353 -4.91 -19.60 10.73
CA HIS A 353 -5.76 -19.67 11.90
C HIS A 353 -5.17 -18.79 13.02
N LEU A 354 -6.02 -18.17 13.83
CA LEU A 354 -5.63 -17.36 14.99
C LEU A 354 -6.45 -17.71 16.22
#